data_AF-A0A1X0D9N7-F1
#
_entry.id   AF-A0A1X0D9N7-F1
#
_cell.length_a   1.000
_cell.length_b   1.000
_cell.length_c   1.000
_cell.angle_alpha   90.00
_cell.angle_beta   90.00
_cell.angle_gamma   90.00
#
_symmetry.space_group_name_H-M   'P 1'
#
loop_
_entity.id
_entity.type
_entity.pdbx_description
1 polymer ?
#
loop_
_entity_poly.entity_id
_entity_poly.type
_entity_poly.pdbx_seq_one_letter_code
_entity_poly.pdbx_strand_id
1 'polypeptide(L)'
;MVWDWESRAIVTGADKLEALSEGDRTRSLTALSGRVRALAEGLDDGWLVATAFIMVEDLYKSYFHQFRWTPGIKDYIAATAGVFMQVLAERGFVLHYVIDNTQSEDSIGQALTYVPAIFQVAGFLVTGPQLMALELMQKADHRPRDVAAIPRYRTEGHHVANRLIARCHQERRSSVYLNLDLDDDAPGLSLRVALSQGGAPGTIVVFRDASPQVGTVARLAPPPGIRLPGARRE
;
A
#
# COMPACT_ATOMS: atom_id res chain seq x y z
N MET A 1 -10.22 0.14 -15.44
CA MET A 1 -8.91 0.28 -14.76
C MET A 1 -8.58 -1.05 -14.09
N VAL A 2 -7.32 -1.48 -14.04
CA VAL A 2 -6.96 -2.87 -13.64
C VAL A 2 -7.03 -3.14 -12.14
N TRP A 3 -7.15 -2.10 -11.31
CA TRP A 3 -7.24 -2.22 -9.84
C TRP A 3 -8.59 -1.81 -9.28
N ASP A 4 -9.50 -1.32 -10.12
CA ASP A 4 -10.75 -0.70 -9.71
C ASP A 4 -11.51 -1.57 -8.71
N TRP A 5 -11.66 -1.05 -7.50
CA TRP A 5 -12.24 -1.74 -6.36
C TRP A 5 -13.77 -1.89 -6.51
N GLU A 6 -14.43 -0.95 -7.22
CA GLU A 6 -15.88 -0.98 -7.44
C GLU A 6 -16.26 -2.15 -8.35
N SER A 7 -15.53 -2.33 -9.46
CA SER A 7 -15.71 -3.49 -10.35
C SER A 7 -15.04 -4.77 -9.84
N ARG A 8 -14.39 -4.73 -8.66
CA ARG A 8 -13.66 -5.87 -8.07
C ARG A 8 -12.64 -6.45 -9.04
N ALA A 9 -11.90 -5.58 -9.73
CA ALA A 9 -11.01 -5.95 -10.82
C ALA A 9 -9.94 -6.96 -10.38
N ILE A 10 -9.36 -6.79 -9.19
CA ILE A 10 -8.34 -7.69 -8.63
C ILE A 10 -8.90 -9.08 -8.36
N VAL A 11 -10.06 -9.17 -7.71
CA VAL A 11 -10.71 -10.46 -7.38
C VAL A 11 -11.13 -11.18 -8.66
N THR A 12 -11.81 -10.47 -9.56
CA THR A 12 -12.26 -11.04 -10.84
C THR A 12 -11.08 -11.48 -11.72
N GLY A 13 -9.98 -10.72 -11.70
CA GLY A 13 -8.75 -11.05 -12.40
C GLY A 13 -8.08 -12.30 -11.82
N ALA A 14 -8.00 -12.40 -10.50
CA ALA A 14 -7.46 -13.56 -9.80
C ALA A 14 -8.28 -14.82 -10.05
N ASP A 15 -9.61 -14.76 -9.94
CA ASP A 15 -10.48 -15.92 -10.18
C ASP A 15 -10.30 -16.46 -11.61
N LYS A 16 -10.16 -15.57 -12.59
CA LYS A 16 -9.87 -15.96 -13.97
C LYS A 16 -8.50 -16.65 -14.10
N LEU A 17 -7.48 -16.17 -13.39
CA LEU A 17 -6.16 -16.80 -13.41
C LEU A 17 -6.15 -18.18 -12.74
N GLU A 18 -6.94 -18.37 -11.69
CA GLU A 18 -7.06 -19.65 -10.98
C GLU A 18 -7.83 -20.71 -11.76
N ALA A 19 -8.73 -20.30 -12.65
CA ALA A 19 -9.46 -21.21 -13.53
C ALA A 19 -8.62 -21.73 -14.72
N LEU A 20 -7.43 -21.18 -14.95
CA LEU A 20 -6.56 -21.55 -16.06
C LEU A 20 -5.65 -22.74 -15.73
N SER A 21 -5.23 -23.46 -16.78
CA SER A 21 -4.10 -24.38 -16.67
C SER A 21 -2.81 -23.62 -16.33
N GLU A 22 -1.80 -24.28 -15.76
CA GLU A 22 -0.53 -23.64 -15.39
C GLU A 22 0.15 -22.94 -16.58
N GLY A 23 0.15 -23.58 -17.74
CA GLY A 23 0.71 -23.02 -18.98
C GLY A 23 -0.05 -21.78 -19.46
N ASP A 24 -1.39 -21.80 -19.40
CA ASP A 24 -2.23 -20.66 -19.80
C ASP A 24 -2.14 -19.51 -18.79
N ARG A 25 -2.06 -19.82 -17.50
CA ARG A 25 -1.84 -18.85 -16.42
C ARG A 25 -0.53 -18.11 -16.63
N THR A 26 0.56 -18.84 -16.89
CA THR A 26 1.88 -18.24 -17.15
C THR A 26 1.84 -17.30 -18.36
N ARG A 27 1.25 -17.74 -19.49
CA ARG A 27 1.12 -16.87 -20.68
C ARG A 27 0.26 -15.63 -20.41
N SER A 28 -0.83 -15.80 -19.66
CA SER A 28 -1.73 -14.71 -19.30
C SER A 28 -1.06 -13.68 -18.39
N LEU A 29 -0.29 -14.13 -17.39
CA LEU A 29 0.48 -13.25 -16.50
C LEU A 29 1.57 -12.47 -17.25
N THR A 30 2.29 -13.12 -18.17
CA THR A 30 3.29 -12.45 -19.02
C THR A 30 2.63 -11.41 -19.91
N ALA A 31 1.52 -11.74 -20.57
CA ALA A 31 0.79 -10.80 -21.42
C ALA A 31 0.21 -9.62 -20.62
N LEU A 32 -0.33 -9.88 -19.42
CA LEU A 32 -0.84 -8.84 -18.53
C LEU A 32 0.29 -7.90 -18.07
N SER A 33 1.41 -8.45 -17.63
CA SER A 33 2.60 -7.70 -17.22
C SER A 33 3.12 -6.81 -18.35
N GLY A 34 3.25 -7.38 -19.56
CA GLY A 34 3.69 -6.64 -20.74
C GLY A 34 2.76 -5.48 -21.10
N ARG A 35 1.43 -5.69 -21.00
CA ARG A 35 0.44 -4.63 -21.23
C ARG A 35 0.52 -3.51 -20.20
N VAL A 36 0.63 -3.85 -18.90
CA VAL A 36 0.72 -2.85 -17.83
C VAL A 36 2.02 -2.04 -17.97
N ARG A 37 3.15 -2.70 -18.25
CA ARG A 37 4.43 -2.03 -18.50
C ARG A 37 4.34 -1.05 -19.68
N ALA A 38 3.85 -1.51 -20.84
CA ALA A 38 3.73 -0.66 -22.02
C ALA A 38 2.80 0.54 -21.79
N LEU A 39 1.69 0.34 -21.06
CA LEU A 39 0.80 1.44 -20.67
C LEU A 39 1.52 2.45 -19.76
N ALA A 40 2.21 1.97 -18.72
CA ALA A 40 2.91 2.82 -17.76
C ALA A 40 4.06 3.61 -18.41
N GLU A 41 4.85 2.98 -19.28
CA GLU A 41 5.94 3.61 -20.03
C GLU A 41 5.43 4.71 -20.98
N GLY A 42 4.22 4.55 -21.51
CA GLY A 42 3.55 5.52 -22.36
C GLY A 42 2.95 6.73 -21.64
N LEU A 43 2.88 6.74 -20.31
CA LEU A 43 2.36 7.88 -19.55
C LEU A 43 3.41 9.00 -19.42
N ASP A 44 2.94 10.24 -19.49
CA ASP A 44 3.72 11.37 -18.97
C ASP A 44 3.81 11.30 -17.43
N ASP A 45 4.74 12.05 -16.84
CA ASP A 45 4.97 11.99 -15.40
C ASP A 45 3.75 12.41 -14.57
N GLY A 46 2.91 13.33 -15.09
CA GLY A 46 1.70 13.77 -14.42
C GLY A 46 0.67 12.65 -14.30
N TRP A 47 0.41 11.96 -15.41
CA TRP A 47 -0.45 10.78 -15.45
C TRP A 47 0.14 9.59 -14.71
N LEU A 48 1.47 9.41 -14.72
CA LEU A 48 2.14 8.36 -13.96
C LEU A 48 1.94 8.56 -12.45
N VAL A 49 2.13 9.78 -11.94
CA VAL A 49 1.88 10.11 -10.52
C VAL A 49 0.40 9.96 -10.17
N ALA A 50 -0.52 10.43 -11.02
CA ALA A 50 -1.96 10.26 -10.80
C ALA A 50 -2.37 8.78 -10.77
N THR A 51 -1.82 7.97 -11.67
CA THR A 51 -2.08 6.52 -11.70
C THR A 51 -1.52 5.81 -10.48
N ALA A 52 -0.35 6.24 -9.98
CA ALA A 52 0.23 5.72 -8.74
C ALA A 52 -0.67 5.96 -7.53
N PHE A 53 -1.25 7.17 -7.43
CA PHE A 53 -2.24 7.51 -6.41
C PHE A 53 -3.49 6.62 -6.52
N ILE A 54 -4.06 6.48 -7.72
CA ILE A 54 -5.26 5.66 -7.92
C ILE A 54 -4.99 4.19 -7.60
N MET A 55 -3.87 3.65 -8.08
CA MET A 55 -3.46 2.27 -7.83
C MET A 55 -3.39 1.98 -6.33
N VAL A 56 -2.70 2.80 -5.54
CA VAL A 56 -2.49 2.51 -4.12
C VAL A 56 -3.77 2.63 -3.30
N GLU A 57 -4.64 3.57 -3.67
CA GLU A 57 -5.98 3.72 -3.11
C GLU A 57 -6.86 2.52 -3.44
N ASP A 58 -6.88 2.09 -4.69
CA ASP A 58 -7.68 0.96 -5.16
C ASP A 58 -7.21 -0.37 -4.54
N LEU A 59 -5.90 -0.57 -4.36
CA LEU A 59 -5.35 -1.71 -3.63
C LEU A 59 -5.85 -1.72 -2.17
N TYR A 60 -5.82 -0.57 -1.50
CA TYR A 60 -6.31 -0.47 -0.12
C TYR A 60 -7.81 -0.72 -0.02
N LYS A 61 -8.61 -0.06 -0.86
CA LYS A 61 -10.08 -0.18 -0.88
C LYS A 61 -10.52 -1.59 -1.23
N SER A 62 -9.80 -2.26 -2.13
CA SER A 62 -10.09 -3.64 -2.52
C SER A 62 -10.10 -4.58 -1.32
N TYR A 63 -9.22 -4.39 -0.32
CA TYR A 63 -9.21 -5.21 0.90
C TYR A 63 -10.56 -5.17 1.65
N PHE A 64 -11.18 -3.99 1.74
CA PHE A 64 -12.44 -3.80 2.47
C PHE A 64 -13.67 -4.20 1.64
N HIS A 65 -13.48 -4.64 0.39
CA HIS A 65 -14.57 -4.93 -0.54
C HIS A 65 -14.57 -6.40 -1.01
N GLN A 66 -15.01 -7.30 -0.12
CA GLN A 66 -15.14 -8.74 -0.35
C GLN A 66 -13.84 -9.41 -0.83
N PHE A 67 -12.71 -9.00 -0.24
CA PHE A 67 -11.41 -9.52 -0.55
C PHE A 67 -11.20 -10.91 0.05
N ARG A 68 -10.64 -11.84 -0.73
CA ARG A 68 -10.15 -13.13 -0.24
C ARG A 68 -8.72 -13.32 -0.70
N TRP A 69 -7.79 -13.51 0.22
CA TRP A 69 -6.40 -13.77 -0.15
C TRP A 69 -6.26 -15.16 -0.78
N THR A 70 -5.77 -15.21 -2.03
CA THR A 70 -5.51 -16.45 -2.76
C THR A 70 -4.22 -16.34 -3.58
N PRO A 71 -3.64 -17.46 -4.08
CA PRO A 71 -2.50 -17.41 -4.99
C PRO A 71 -2.77 -16.58 -6.25
N GLY A 72 -3.98 -16.62 -6.81
CA GLY A 72 -4.39 -15.81 -7.95
C GLY A 72 -4.30 -14.31 -7.67
N ILE A 73 -4.71 -13.86 -6.47
CA ILE A 73 -4.61 -12.46 -6.05
C ILE A 73 -3.16 -12.00 -6.02
N LYS A 74 -2.29 -12.82 -5.41
CA LYS A 74 -0.85 -12.53 -5.36
C LYS A 74 -0.28 -12.34 -6.77
N ASP A 75 -0.54 -13.28 -7.67
CA ASP A 75 0.00 -13.22 -9.02
C ASP A 75 -0.59 -12.05 -9.82
N TYR A 76 -1.87 -11.76 -9.64
CA TYR A 76 -2.53 -10.64 -10.31
C TYR A 76 -1.94 -9.29 -9.88
N ILE A 77 -1.77 -9.08 -8.56
CA ILE A 77 -1.19 -7.83 -8.03
C ILE A 77 0.27 -7.70 -8.49
N ALA A 78 1.06 -8.78 -8.44
CA ALA A 78 2.44 -8.77 -8.89
C ALA A 78 2.56 -8.42 -10.39
N ALA A 79 1.72 -9.03 -11.23
CA ALA A 79 1.68 -8.79 -12.67
C ALA A 79 1.06 -7.44 -13.07
N THR A 80 0.47 -6.69 -12.13
CA THR A 80 -0.11 -5.37 -12.39
C THR A 80 0.57 -4.28 -11.56
N ALA A 81 0.18 -4.11 -10.30
CA ALA A 81 0.73 -3.08 -9.43
C ALA A 81 2.24 -3.24 -9.24
N GLY A 82 2.74 -4.48 -9.11
CA GLY A 82 4.18 -4.75 -9.02
C GLY A 82 4.94 -4.26 -10.25
N VAL A 83 4.45 -4.53 -11.46
CA VAL A 83 5.03 -4.05 -12.71
C VAL A 83 4.95 -2.53 -12.84
N PHE A 84 3.82 -1.94 -12.48
CA PHE A 84 3.66 -0.49 -12.49
C PHE A 84 4.67 0.19 -11.54
N MET A 85 4.85 -0.35 -10.33
CA MET A 85 5.81 0.16 -9.36
C MET A 85 7.27 0.04 -9.83
N GLN A 86 7.61 -0.97 -10.64
CA GLN A 86 8.92 -1.05 -11.28
C GLN A 86 9.13 0.11 -12.25
N VAL A 87 8.19 0.37 -13.15
CA VAL A 87 8.27 1.49 -14.11
C VAL A 87 8.33 2.83 -13.38
N LEU A 88 7.53 2.99 -12.32
CA LEU A 88 7.55 4.18 -11.47
C LEU A 88 8.95 4.42 -10.87
N ALA A 89 9.59 3.38 -10.35
CA ALA A 89 10.94 3.44 -9.80
C ALA A 89 12.01 3.69 -10.88
N GLU A 90 11.89 3.04 -12.05
CA GLU A 90 12.76 3.25 -13.23
C GLU A 90 12.71 4.72 -13.70
N ARG A 91 11.56 5.39 -13.55
CA ARG A 91 11.37 6.83 -13.82
C ARG A 91 11.84 7.75 -12.69
N GLY A 92 12.46 7.20 -11.64
CA GLY A 92 13.04 7.95 -10.52
C GLY A 92 12.04 8.34 -9.42
N PHE A 93 10.80 7.85 -9.48
CA PHE A 93 9.78 8.14 -8.48
C PHE A 93 9.77 7.12 -7.35
N VAL A 94 9.42 7.60 -6.15
CA VAL A 94 9.11 6.76 -4.98
C VAL A 94 7.72 7.11 -4.47
N LEU A 95 6.99 6.11 -3.99
CA LEU A 95 5.65 6.28 -3.45
C LEU A 95 5.62 5.88 -1.97
N HIS A 96 5.27 6.83 -1.12
CA HIS A 96 5.04 6.62 0.31
C HIS A 96 3.54 6.76 0.59
N TYR A 97 2.91 5.66 1.00
CA TYR A 97 1.51 5.65 1.38
C TYR A 97 1.38 5.55 2.89
N VAL A 98 0.84 6.59 3.51
CA VAL A 98 0.63 6.68 4.95
C VAL A 98 -0.85 6.49 5.22
N ILE A 99 -1.17 5.46 5.99
CA ILE A 99 -2.53 5.12 6.43
C ILE A 99 -2.58 5.37 7.93
N ASP A 100 -3.58 6.12 8.37
CA ASP A 100 -3.86 6.45 9.76
C ASP A 100 -5.34 6.25 10.04
N ASN A 101 -5.69 5.09 10.56
CA ASN A 101 -7.08 4.72 10.84
C ASN A 101 -7.15 3.96 12.17
N THR A 102 -8.32 3.98 12.80
CA THR A 102 -8.64 3.06 13.89
C THR A 102 -9.41 1.84 13.34
N GLN A 103 -9.35 0.73 14.07
CA GLN A 103 -10.05 -0.52 13.80
C GLN A 103 -10.55 -1.12 15.11
N SER A 104 -11.67 -1.85 15.04
CA SER A 104 -12.09 -2.67 16.16
C SER A 104 -11.10 -3.81 16.42
N GLU A 105 -11.05 -4.28 17.67
CA GLU A 105 -10.20 -5.41 18.08
C GLU A 105 -10.48 -6.68 17.24
N ASP A 106 -11.74 -6.92 16.87
CA ASP A 106 -12.14 -8.07 16.05
C ASP A 106 -11.60 -8.01 14.60
N SER A 107 -11.38 -6.79 14.06
CA SER A 107 -11.04 -6.59 12.65
C SER A 107 -9.55 -6.35 12.43
N ILE A 108 -8.88 -5.73 13.40
CA ILE A 108 -7.49 -5.27 13.27
C ILE A 108 -6.52 -6.44 13.00
N GLY A 109 -6.76 -7.63 13.57
CA GLY A 109 -5.89 -8.80 13.37
C GLY A 109 -5.84 -9.26 11.91
N GLN A 110 -6.98 -9.29 11.23
CA GLN A 110 -7.05 -9.61 9.80
C GLN A 110 -6.41 -8.49 8.95
N ALA A 111 -6.68 -7.23 9.30
CA ALA A 111 -6.12 -6.09 8.58
C ALA A 111 -4.59 -6.06 8.65
N LEU A 112 -4.02 -6.27 9.84
CA LEU A 112 -2.57 -6.37 10.07
C LEU A 112 -1.92 -7.63 9.45
N THR A 113 -2.73 -8.56 8.92
CA THR A 113 -2.25 -9.74 8.20
C THR A 113 -2.29 -9.51 6.69
N TYR A 114 -3.44 -9.09 6.15
CA TYR A 114 -3.67 -9.08 4.70
C TYR A 114 -3.36 -7.75 4.02
N VAL A 115 -3.59 -6.60 4.68
CA VAL A 115 -3.23 -5.30 4.11
C VAL A 115 -1.72 -5.22 3.82
N PRO A 116 -0.82 -5.63 4.74
CA PRO A 116 0.60 -5.67 4.42
C PRO A 116 0.93 -6.60 3.25
N ALA A 117 0.30 -7.77 3.17
CA ALA A 117 0.57 -8.75 2.13
C ALA A 117 0.25 -8.19 0.72
N ILE A 118 -0.87 -7.48 0.57
CA ILE A 118 -1.27 -6.80 -0.68
C ILE A 118 -0.14 -5.87 -1.16
N PHE A 119 0.33 -4.99 -0.28
CA PHE A 119 1.33 -3.98 -0.64
C PHE A 119 2.73 -4.57 -0.82
N GLN A 120 3.11 -5.58 -0.03
CA GLN A 120 4.38 -6.29 -0.23
C GLN A 120 4.46 -6.94 -1.61
N VAL A 121 3.36 -7.54 -2.08
CA VAL A 121 3.28 -8.13 -3.42
C VAL A 121 3.34 -7.07 -4.52
N ALA A 122 2.82 -5.87 -4.28
CA ALA A 122 2.97 -4.73 -5.18
C ALA A 122 4.38 -4.10 -5.14
N GLY A 123 5.30 -4.60 -4.30
CA GLY A 123 6.70 -4.16 -4.25
C GLY A 123 7.00 -3.11 -3.18
N PHE A 124 6.07 -2.83 -2.26
CA PHE A 124 6.31 -1.89 -1.16
C PHE A 124 7.03 -2.55 0.02
N LEU A 125 7.84 -1.77 0.73
CA LEU A 125 8.17 -2.11 2.11
C LEU A 125 7.03 -1.64 3.02
N VAL A 126 6.45 -2.55 3.79
CA VAL A 126 5.35 -2.23 4.72
C VAL A 126 5.84 -2.25 6.16
N THR A 127 5.55 -1.19 6.90
CA THR A 127 5.81 -1.11 8.35
C THR A 127 4.73 -0.26 9.01
N GLY A 128 4.71 -0.23 10.33
CA GLY A 128 3.73 0.53 11.10
C GLY A 128 3.82 0.19 12.58
N PRO A 129 3.33 1.05 13.49
CA PRO A 129 3.48 0.85 14.93
C PRO A 129 2.95 -0.51 15.40
N GLN A 130 1.74 -0.88 14.97
CA GLN A 130 1.07 -2.11 15.40
C GLN A 130 1.69 -3.36 14.75
N LEU A 131 2.17 -3.25 13.49
CA LEU A 131 2.94 -4.32 12.87
C LEU A 131 4.23 -4.60 13.64
N MET A 132 4.95 -3.54 14.02
CA MET A 132 6.20 -3.67 14.77
C MET A 132 5.97 -4.13 16.21
N ALA A 133 4.86 -3.73 16.85
CA ALA A 133 4.43 -4.28 18.12
C ALA A 133 4.29 -5.81 18.05
N LEU A 134 3.58 -6.32 17.04
CA LEU A 134 3.44 -7.77 16.83
C LEU A 134 4.78 -8.45 16.49
N GLU A 135 5.66 -7.79 15.75
CA GLU A 135 7.00 -8.33 15.48
C GLU A 135 7.87 -8.41 16.74
N LEU A 136 7.81 -7.41 17.62
CA LEU A 136 8.54 -7.40 18.90
C LEU A 136 8.10 -8.58 19.78
N MET A 137 6.81 -8.83 19.90
CA MET A 137 6.28 -9.98 20.63
C MET A 137 6.89 -11.29 20.12
N GLN A 138 6.91 -11.50 18.80
CA GLN A 138 7.40 -12.75 18.20
C GLN A 138 8.91 -12.89 18.25
N LYS A 139 9.64 -11.85 17.86
CA LYS A 139 11.07 -11.93 17.59
C LYS A 139 11.92 -11.57 18.80
N ALA A 140 11.51 -10.59 19.59
CA ALA A 140 12.25 -10.16 20.77
C ALA A 140 11.84 -10.95 22.02
N ASP A 141 10.53 -11.14 22.21
CA ASP A 141 10.01 -11.77 23.43
C ASP A 141 9.69 -13.27 23.27
N HIS A 142 9.79 -13.81 22.05
CA HIS A 142 9.45 -15.20 21.72
C HIS A 142 8.01 -15.62 22.11
N ARG A 143 7.07 -14.68 21.99
CA ARG A 143 5.65 -14.85 22.29
C ARG A 143 4.80 -14.91 21.00
N PRO A 144 3.64 -15.58 21.04
CA PRO A 144 2.68 -15.51 19.94
C PRO A 144 2.23 -14.07 19.66
N ARG A 145 1.79 -13.80 18.41
CA ARG A 145 1.13 -12.53 18.07
C ARG A 145 -0.18 -12.44 18.84
N ASP A 146 -0.36 -11.35 19.55
CA ASP A 146 -1.56 -11.08 20.33
C ASP A 146 -1.99 -9.63 20.12
N VAL A 147 -3.15 -9.45 19.48
CA VAL A 147 -3.72 -8.13 19.19
C VAL A 147 -4.03 -7.38 20.49
N ALA A 148 -4.58 -8.06 21.49
CA ALA A 148 -4.94 -7.45 22.77
C ALA A 148 -3.70 -6.93 23.53
N ALA A 149 -2.51 -7.44 23.20
CA ALA A 149 -1.26 -6.99 23.77
C ALA A 149 -0.65 -5.77 23.06
N ILE A 150 -1.14 -5.35 21.89
CA ILE A 150 -0.60 -4.22 21.10
C ILE A 150 -0.43 -2.94 21.94
N PRO A 151 -1.39 -2.52 22.79
CA PRO A 151 -1.23 -1.31 23.59
C PRO A 151 0.06 -1.28 24.43
N ARG A 152 0.51 -2.43 24.93
CA ARG A 152 1.73 -2.55 25.74
C ARG A 152 3.01 -2.29 24.96
N TYR A 153 3.01 -2.57 23.65
CA TYR A 153 4.16 -2.43 22.76
C TYR A 153 4.06 -1.18 21.87
N ARG A 154 2.96 -0.41 21.97
CA ARG A 154 2.63 0.71 21.08
C ARG A 154 3.78 1.69 20.89
N THR A 155 4.38 2.17 21.98
CA THR A 155 5.48 3.15 21.94
C THR A 155 6.75 2.58 21.30
N GLU A 156 7.12 1.35 21.65
CA GLU A 156 8.32 0.72 21.10
C GLU A 156 8.13 0.33 19.63
N GLY A 157 6.97 -0.24 19.29
CA GLY A 157 6.56 -0.52 17.91
C GLY A 157 6.60 0.75 17.05
N HIS A 158 6.08 1.86 17.56
CA HIS A 158 6.16 3.17 16.89
C HIS A 158 7.62 3.62 16.67
N HIS A 159 8.48 3.48 17.67
CA HIS A 159 9.90 3.81 17.54
C HIS A 159 10.59 2.97 16.46
N VAL A 160 10.38 1.65 16.45
CA VAL A 160 10.93 0.73 15.45
C VAL A 160 10.42 1.07 14.05
N ALA A 161 9.10 1.32 13.91
CA ALA A 161 8.49 1.68 12.63
C ALA A 161 9.09 2.98 12.06
N ASN A 162 9.32 3.98 12.92
CA ASN A 162 9.94 5.24 12.50
C ASN A 162 11.39 5.05 12.03
N ARG A 163 12.17 4.17 12.65
CA ARG A 163 13.52 3.83 12.18
C ARG A 163 13.49 3.17 10.79
N LEU A 164 12.56 2.23 10.58
CA LEU A 164 12.41 1.55 9.29
C LEU A 164 11.97 2.50 8.18
N ILE A 165 11.02 3.39 8.46
CA ILE A 165 10.58 4.40 7.49
C ILE A 165 11.68 5.41 7.18
N ALA A 166 12.38 5.91 8.19
CA ALA A 166 13.51 6.82 7.95
C ALA A 166 14.56 6.17 7.04
N ARG A 167 14.81 4.86 7.20
CA ARG A 167 15.67 4.09 6.31
C ARG A 167 15.09 3.96 4.89
N CYS A 168 13.79 3.73 4.74
CA CYS A 168 13.14 3.70 3.42
C CYS A 168 13.29 5.03 2.68
N HIS A 169 13.17 6.15 3.39
CA HIS A 169 13.35 7.49 2.82
C HIS A 169 14.80 7.69 2.34
N GLN A 170 15.77 7.29 3.15
CA GLN A 170 17.20 7.36 2.80
C GLN A 170 17.54 6.48 1.59
N GLU A 171 17.00 5.26 1.55
CA GLU A 171 17.24 4.30 0.47
C GLU A 171 16.38 4.57 -0.78
N ARG A 172 15.53 5.60 -0.79
CA ARG A 172 14.54 5.88 -1.84
C ARG A 172 13.72 4.65 -2.21
N ARG A 173 13.16 3.97 -1.20
CA ARG A 173 12.30 2.79 -1.37
C ARG A 173 10.85 3.15 -1.11
N SER A 174 9.98 2.85 -2.06
CA SER A 174 8.52 2.98 -1.88
C SER A 174 8.05 2.18 -0.68
N SER A 175 7.21 2.78 0.15
CA SER A 175 6.81 2.22 1.43
C SER A 175 5.34 2.46 1.75
N VAL A 176 4.79 1.61 2.60
CA VAL A 176 3.51 1.82 3.27
C VAL A 176 3.75 1.94 4.76
N TYR A 177 3.31 3.05 5.34
CA TYR A 177 3.24 3.23 6.78
C TYR A 177 1.81 2.99 7.25
N LEU A 178 1.59 1.85 7.91
CA LEU A 178 0.30 1.35 8.33
C LEU A 178 0.08 1.63 9.81
N ASN A 179 -0.45 2.80 10.15
CA ASN A 179 -0.99 3.07 11.47
C ASN A 179 -2.46 2.65 11.49
N LEU A 180 -2.70 1.37 11.76
CA LEU A 180 -4.04 0.85 12.04
C LEU A 180 -4.12 0.63 13.54
N ASP A 181 -4.68 1.61 14.24
CA ASP A 181 -4.73 1.58 15.68
C ASP A 181 -5.99 0.90 16.22
N LEU A 182 -5.97 0.55 17.50
CA LEU A 182 -7.19 0.16 18.18
C LEU A 182 -8.08 1.38 18.40
N ASP A 183 -9.39 1.18 18.28
CA ASP A 183 -10.40 2.17 18.63
C ASP A 183 -10.61 2.20 20.15
N ASP A 184 -9.59 2.67 20.88
CA ASP A 184 -9.48 2.59 22.35
C ASP A 184 -9.33 3.95 23.04
N ASP A 185 -9.69 5.04 22.34
CA ASP A 185 -9.54 6.44 22.76
C ASP A 185 -8.09 6.87 23.10
N ALA A 186 -7.08 6.04 22.81
CA ALA A 186 -5.70 6.42 23.06
C ALA A 186 -5.26 7.58 22.15
N PRO A 187 -4.36 8.47 22.62
CA PRO A 187 -3.84 9.54 21.80
C PRO A 187 -3.16 9.01 20.53
N GLY A 188 -3.48 9.63 19.39
CA GLY A 188 -2.90 9.27 18.10
C GLY A 188 -1.37 9.33 18.10
N LEU A 189 -0.75 8.43 17.34
CA LEU A 189 0.70 8.39 17.18
C LEU A 189 1.17 9.46 16.18
N SER A 190 2.36 10.03 16.43
CA SER A 190 2.88 11.05 15.53
C SER A 190 3.34 10.46 14.19
N LEU A 191 2.75 10.93 13.09
CA LEU A 191 3.12 10.53 11.74
C LEU A 191 4.23 11.38 11.11
N ARG A 192 4.88 12.26 11.90
CA ARG A 192 5.82 13.26 11.38
C ARG A 192 6.94 12.65 10.55
N VAL A 193 7.47 11.48 10.96
CA VAL A 193 8.54 10.81 10.23
C VAL A 193 8.01 10.27 8.89
N ALA A 194 6.87 9.58 8.90
CA ALA A 194 6.25 9.00 7.71
C ALA A 194 5.86 10.04 6.65
N LEU A 195 5.40 11.22 7.09
CA LEU A 195 5.00 12.31 6.18
C LEU A 195 6.16 13.26 5.80
N SER A 196 7.36 13.05 6.34
CA SER A 196 8.48 14.00 6.22
C SER A 196 9.01 14.21 4.80
N GLN A 197 8.69 13.31 3.86
CA GLN A 197 9.15 13.39 2.47
C GLN A 197 8.21 14.20 1.56
N GLY A 198 7.15 14.82 2.11
CA GLY A 198 6.30 15.72 1.35
C GLY A 198 7.13 16.84 0.73
N GLY A 199 7.10 16.95 -0.60
CA GLY A 199 7.87 17.95 -1.35
C GLY A 199 9.32 17.56 -1.68
N ALA A 200 9.75 16.32 -1.40
CA ALA A 200 11.05 15.83 -1.85
C ALA A 200 11.03 15.52 -3.38
N PRO A 201 12.13 15.77 -4.13
CA PRO A 201 12.20 15.43 -5.55
C PRO A 201 11.89 13.96 -5.85
N GLY A 202 11.04 13.74 -6.85
CA GLY A 202 10.56 12.42 -7.26
C GLY A 202 9.78 11.67 -6.18
N THR A 203 9.31 12.31 -5.11
CA THR A 203 8.61 11.63 -4.02
C THR A 203 7.12 11.94 -4.04
N ILE A 204 6.32 10.88 -4.11
CA ILE A 204 4.86 10.91 -4.04
C ILE A 204 4.48 10.53 -2.62
N VAL A 205 3.77 11.38 -1.90
CA VAL A 205 3.20 11.04 -0.60
C VAL A 205 1.68 11.00 -0.71
N VAL A 206 1.10 9.87 -0.32
CA VAL A 206 -0.35 9.69 -0.22
C VAL A 206 -0.70 9.52 1.24
N PHE A 207 -1.66 10.28 1.74
CA PHE A 207 -2.12 10.21 3.12
C PHE A 207 -3.60 9.89 3.21
N ARG A 208 -3.93 8.82 3.93
CA ARG A 208 -5.29 8.41 4.21
C ARG A 208 -5.54 8.36 5.71
N ASP A 209 -6.48 9.17 6.17
CA ASP A 209 -6.88 9.34 7.57
C ASP A 209 -8.32 8.87 7.86
N ALA A 210 -8.93 8.19 6.89
CA ALA A 210 -10.26 7.61 7.03
C ALA A 210 -10.33 6.20 6.46
N SER A 211 -11.12 5.34 7.13
CA SER A 211 -11.49 4.04 6.59
C SER A 211 -12.13 4.22 5.20
N PRO A 212 -11.91 3.26 4.28
CA PRO A 212 -12.38 3.38 2.91
C PRO A 212 -13.90 3.12 2.83
N GLN A 213 -14.67 4.16 3.16
CA GLN A 213 -16.10 4.26 2.93
C GLN A 213 -16.37 5.05 1.64
N VAL A 214 -17.55 4.87 1.07
CA VAL A 214 -17.97 5.65 -0.11
C VAL A 214 -17.87 7.14 0.20
N GLY A 215 -17.18 7.88 -0.67
CA GLY A 215 -16.95 9.31 -0.52
C GLY A 215 -15.69 9.70 0.27
N THR A 216 -14.98 8.78 0.92
CA THR A 216 -13.69 9.11 1.57
C THR A 216 -12.54 9.10 0.57
N VAL A 217 -11.72 10.15 0.63
CA VAL A 217 -10.62 10.40 -0.30
C VAL A 217 -9.31 10.52 0.46
N ALA A 218 -8.25 9.89 -0.06
CA ALA A 218 -6.90 10.18 0.40
C ALA A 218 -6.41 11.52 -0.18
N ARG A 219 -5.40 12.09 0.47
CA ARG A 219 -4.70 13.29 0.05
C ARG A 219 -3.42 12.93 -0.67
N LEU A 220 -3.13 13.62 -1.77
CA LEU A 220 -1.92 13.45 -2.57
C LEU A 220 -1.04 14.69 -2.43
N ALA A 221 0.22 14.48 -2.06
CA ALA A 221 1.30 15.45 -2.23
C ALA A 221 2.20 14.97 -3.39
N PRO A 222 2.06 15.57 -4.59
CA PRO A 222 2.87 15.19 -5.74
C PRO A 222 4.32 15.69 -5.58
N PRO A 223 5.28 15.11 -6.33
CA PRO A 223 6.64 15.63 -6.37
C PRO A 223 6.68 17.07 -6.91
N PRO A 224 7.64 17.91 -6.47
CA PRO A 224 7.80 19.26 -7.01
C PRO A 224 7.96 19.27 -8.53
N GLY A 225 7.31 20.22 -9.20
CA GLY A 225 7.37 20.38 -10.65
C GLY A 225 6.46 19.46 -11.46
N ILE A 226 5.82 18.46 -10.83
CA ILE A 226 4.85 17.60 -11.51
C ILE A 226 3.49 18.30 -11.57
N ARG A 227 2.92 18.35 -12.78
CA ARG A 227 1.55 18.84 -13.01
C ARG A 227 0.60 17.67 -13.13
N LEU A 228 -0.37 17.60 -12.22
CA LEU A 228 -1.38 16.55 -12.27
C LEU A 228 -2.41 16.82 -13.39
N PRO A 229 -2.96 15.78 -14.02
CA PRO A 229 -4.01 15.92 -15.01
C PRO A 229 -5.22 16.67 -14.43
N GLY A 230 -5.73 17.68 -15.14
CA GLY A 230 -6.90 18.44 -14.72
C GLY A 230 -6.65 19.56 -13.70
N ALA A 231 -5.42 19.73 -13.20
CA ALA A 231 -5.06 20.92 -12.42
C ALA A 231 -5.09 22.16 -13.32
N ARG A 232 -5.94 23.15 -13.00
CA ARG A 232 -6.00 24.42 -13.75
C ARG A 232 -4.70 25.21 -13.55
N ARG A 233 -4.29 25.96 -14.58
CA ARG A 233 -3.20 26.96 -14.44
C ARG A 233 -3.66 28.03 -13.46
N GLU A 234 -2.93 28.19 -12.37
CA GLU A 234 -2.92 29.45 -11.61
C GLU A 234 -2.03 30.47 -12.34
#